data_AF-Q9XI77-F1
#
_entry.id   AF-Q9XI77-F1
#
_cell.length_a   1.000
_cell.length_b   1.000
_cell.length_c   1.000
_cell.angle_alpha   90.00
_cell.angle_beta   90.00
_cell.angle_gamma   90.00
#
_symmetry.space_group_name_H-M   'P 1'
#
loop_
_entity.id
_entity.type
_entity.pdbx_description
1 polymer ?
#
loop_
_entity_poly.entity_id
_entity_poly.type
_entity_poly.pdbx_seq_one_letter_code
_entity_poly.pdbx_strand_id
1 'polypeptide(L)'
;MIKLTIAIATCLVLCLVLLLPSSNISYRHKYDLPTNGLNDSEQQSEKLLGGLLATGFEEKSCLSRYDQSMSKPSPYKPSRHIVSKLRSYEMLHKRCGPGTKAYKRATKQLGHNELSSSGDECRYVVWMPMFGLGNRMLSLVSVFLYALLTDRVMLVDQRNDITDLFCEPFPETSWLLPLDFPLNDQLDSFNREHSRCYGTMLKNHGINSTSIIPSHLYLDIFHDSRDHDKKFFCEEDQAFLDKVTWLVVKSNLYFVPSLWMIPSFQTKLIKLFPQKETVFHHLARYLFHPTNQVWGMVTRSYNAYLSRADERLGIQVRVFSKPVGYFQHVMDQILYSDHLKNMFLEQASSTGETIEVYQPSGEKIQQTDKKLHDQKALAEIYLLSLTDELVTSTRSTFGYVAQGLGGLKPWILYEPRDKKTPNPPCVRAMSMEPCFLRAPLHGCQAKTIKIPPFVRICEDWKTGLKLVDVSDEL
;
A
#
# COMPACT_ATOMS: atom_id res chain seq x y z
N MET A 1 -18.55 19.79 34.13
CA MET A 1 -18.41 18.60 33.29
C MET A 1 -17.71 19.03 32.01
N ILE A 2 -16.49 18.56 31.78
CA ILE A 2 -15.80 18.75 30.50
C ILE A 2 -16.51 17.84 29.50
N LYS A 3 -17.14 18.42 28.48
CA LYS A 3 -17.82 17.65 27.42
C LYS A 3 -16.75 17.18 26.44
N LEU A 4 -16.69 15.88 26.19
CA LEU A 4 -15.81 15.28 25.20
C LEU A 4 -16.29 15.65 23.80
N THR A 5 -15.36 16.04 22.92
CA THR A 5 -15.64 16.37 21.52
C THR A 5 -15.07 15.28 20.62
N ILE A 6 -15.94 14.63 19.84
CA ILE A 6 -15.58 13.58 18.89
C ILE A 6 -15.74 14.13 17.47
N ALA A 7 -14.67 14.06 16.66
CA ALA A 7 -14.73 14.39 15.23
C ALA A 7 -14.79 13.11 14.37
N ILE A 8 -15.75 13.05 13.44
CA ILE A 8 -15.91 11.95 12.49
C ILE A 8 -15.40 12.38 11.12
N ALA A 9 -14.35 11.75 10.61
CA ALA A 9 -13.84 11.95 9.25
C ALA A 9 -14.38 10.85 8.33
N THR A 10 -15.16 11.23 7.32
CA THR A 10 -15.81 10.30 6.38
C THR A 10 -15.19 10.38 4.97
N CYS A 11 -15.09 9.24 4.28
CA CYS A 11 -14.64 9.14 2.88
C CYS A 11 -15.62 8.25 2.09
N LEU A 12 -16.10 8.71 0.93
CA LEU A 12 -17.02 7.96 0.06
C LEU A 12 -16.49 7.87 -1.38
N VAL A 13 -16.28 6.64 -1.87
CA VAL A 13 -15.85 6.38 -3.25
C VAL A 13 -16.89 5.51 -3.97
N LEU A 14 -17.49 5.97 -5.08
CA LEU A 14 -18.30 5.20 -6.06
C LEU A 14 -17.52 5.06 -7.39
N CYS A 15 -17.88 4.14 -8.27
CA CYS A 15 -17.17 3.87 -9.54
C CYS A 15 -18.01 4.33 -10.76
N LEU A 16 -17.56 5.32 -11.56
CA LEU A 16 -17.75 5.48 -13.04
C LEU A 16 -17.46 6.91 -13.56
N VAL A 17 -16.40 7.04 -14.36
CA VAL A 17 -15.81 8.25 -15.00
C VAL A 17 -16.81 9.26 -15.59
N LEU A 18 -16.83 10.51 -15.11
CA LEU A 18 -17.08 11.73 -15.91
C LEU A 18 -16.51 12.99 -15.19
N LEU A 19 -15.92 13.89 -15.97
CA LEU A 19 -15.03 15.02 -15.61
C LEU A 19 -15.77 16.31 -15.21
N LEU A 20 -15.25 17.07 -14.23
CA LEU A 20 -15.32 18.55 -14.17
C LEU A 20 -14.13 19.14 -13.35
N PRO A 21 -13.52 20.29 -13.72
CA PRO A 21 -12.33 20.83 -13.04
C PRO A 21 -12.52 22.19 -12.31
N SER A 22 -11.45 22.60 -11.62
CA SER A 22 -11.04 23.94 -11.08
C SER A 22 -11.49 24.29 -9.64
N SER A 23 -10.69 24.91 -8.74
CA SER A 23 -9.72 26.00 -8.89
C SER A 23 -8.69 26.10 -7.72
N ASN A 24 -7.58 26.83 -7.97
CA ASN A 24 -6.42 27.09 -7.11
C ASN A 24 -6.70 27.94 -5.86
N ILE A 25 -6.03 27.65 -4.72
CA ILE A 25 -5.91 28.58 -3.58
C ILE A 25 -4.50 28.54 -2.94
N SER A 26 -4.00 29.74 -2.66
CA SER A 26 -2.71 30.15 -2.09
C SER A 26 -2.45 29.65 -0.67
N TYR A 27 -1.18 29.36 -0.37
CA TYR A 27 -0.67 28.97 0.95
C TYR A 27 -0.51 30.18 1.89
N ARG A 28 -0.85 30.02 3.16
CA ARG A 28 -0.45 30.91 4.26
C ARG A 28 0.25 30.07 5.33
N HIS A 29 1.51 30.37 5.61
CA HIS A 29 2.30 29.78 6.69
C HIS A 29 1.84 30.32 8.05
N LYS A 30 1.76 29.45 9.07
CA LYS A 30 1.92 29.86 10.48
C LYS A 30 2.47 28.73 11.36
N TYR A 31 3.65 29.05 11.91
CA TYR A 31 4.21 28.90 13.26
C TYR A 31 3.98 27.63 14.10
N ASP A 32 5.12 27.06 14.51
CA ASP A 32 5.32 25.96 15.45
C ASP A 32 4.77 26.25 16.86
N LEU A 33 4.12 25.24 17.45
CA LEU A 33 3.87 25.15 18.88
C LEU A 33 5.01 24.37 19.57
N PRO A 34 5.39 24.70 20.82
CA PRO A 34 6.51 24.06 21.48
C PRO A 34 6.10 22.71 22.08
N THR A 35 6.82 21.65 21.71
CA THR A 35 6.74 20.32 22.34
C THR A 35 7.52 20.32 23.66
N ASN A 36 6.81 20.15 24.78
CA ASN A 36 7.41 19.97 26.10
C ASN A 36 8.08 18.59 26.23
N GLY A 37 9.35 18.58 26.66
CA GLY A 37 9.91 17.55 27.56
C GLY A 37 10.56 16.28 27.00
N LEU A 38 10.79 16.15 25.69
CA LEU A 38 11.56 15.03 25.12
C LEU A 38 13.05 15.39 25.01
N ASN A 39 13.95 14.49 25.41
CA ASN A 39 15.38 14.68 25.15
C ASN A 39 15.66 14.62 23.63
N ASP A 40 16.67 15.35 23.13
CA ASP A 40 16.99 15.46 21.70
C ASP A 40 17.08 14.10 20.97
N SER A 41 17.59 13.06 21.65
CA SER A 41 17.69 11.71 21.11
C SER A 41 16.33 11.02 20.89
N GLU A 42 15.36 11.26 21.78
CA GLU A 42 14.00 10.70 21.66
C GLU A 42 13.23 11.43 20.57
N GLN A 43 13.35 12.75 20.49
CA GLN A 43 12.71 13.54 19.43
C GLN A 43 13.24 13.16 18.05
N GLN A 44 14.55 12.91 17.94
CA GLN A 44 15.15 12.42 16.69
C GLN A 44 14.72 10.98 16.37
N SER A 45 14.60 10.11 17.37
CA SER A 45 14.10 8.74 17.20
C SER A 45 12.65 8.72 16.70
N GLU A 46 11.80 9.60 17.24
CA GLU A 46 10.41 9.74 16.83
C GLU A 46 10.30 10.30 15.40
N LYS A 47 11.05 11.36 15.07
CA LYS A 47 11.15 11.94 13.72
C LYS A 47 11.55 10.89 12.67
N LEU A 48 12.38 9.92 13.06
CA LEU A 48 12.87 8.83 12.20
C LEU A 48 12.10 7.53 12.35
N LEU A 49 10.95 7.54 13.04
CA LEU A 49 10.06 6.39 13.23
C LEU A 49 10.78 5.16 13.83
N GLY A 50 11.60 5.36 14.86
CA GLY A 50 12.41 4.30 15.47
C GLY A 50 13.54 3.79 14.57
N GLY A 51 14.05 4.65 13.67
CA GLY A 51 15.13 4.33 12.73
C GLY A 51 14.64 3.71 11.42
N LEU A 52 13.32 3.60 11.20
CA LEU A 52 12.77 3.16 9.93
C LEU A 52 13.22 4.09 8.79
N LEU A 53 13.18 5.40 9.02
CA LEU A 53 13.58 6.42 8.04
C LEU A 53 15.08 6.72 8.13
N ALA A 54 15.70 6.97 6.98
CA ALA A 54 17.07 7.45 6.90
C ALA A 54 17.14 8.97 7.10
N THR A 55 18.30 9.44 7.58
CA THR A 55 18.70 10.84 7.48
C THR A 55 19.23 11.13 6.07
N GLY A 56 19.31 12.42 5.69
CA GLY A 56 19.92 12.83 4.42
C GLY A 56 18.94 13.30 3.34
N PHE A 57 17.64 13.38 3.64
CA PHE A 57 16.69 14.08 2.75
C PHE A 57 16.64 15.57 3.09
N GLU A 58 16.53 16.40 2.06
CA GLU A 58 16.24 17.83 2.24
C GLU A 58 14.79 18.02 2.73
N GLU A 59 14.60 18.44 3.97
CA GLU A 59 13.27 18.46 4.62
C GLU A 59 12.24 19.30 3.85
N LYS A 60 12.66 20.43 3.24
CA LYS A 60 11.75 21.32 2.50
C LYS A 60 11.21 20.70 1.21
N SER A 61 11.96 19.77 0.61
CA SER A 61 11.53 19.09 -0.62
C SER A 61 10.35 18.14 -0.39
N CYS A 62 10.23 17.59 0.83
CA CYS A 62 9.18 16.66 1.22
C CYS A 62 8.87 16.77 2.72
N LEU A 63 7.98 17.71 3.07
CA LEU A 63 7.66 18.06 4.46
C LEU A 63 7.08 16.86 5.22
N SER A 64 6.23 16.06 4.57
CA SER A 64 5.54 14.93 5.18
C SER A 64 6.48 13.83 5.70
N ARG A 65 7.74 13.80 5.24
CA ARG A 65 8.67 12.73 5.59
C ARG A 65 9.00 12.73 7.07
N TYR A 66 9.18 13.93 7.63
CA TYR A 66 9.64 14.12 8.99
C TYR A 66 8.62 14.83 9.87
N ASP A 67 7.54 15.34 9.29
CA ASP A 67 6.42 15.89 10.02
C ASP A 67 5.62 14.77 10.70
N GLN A 68 5.80 14.64 12.01
CA GLN A 68 5.03 13.74 12.88
C GLN A 68 3.99 14.48 13.74
N SER A 69 3.78 15.78 13.52
CA SER A 69 3.00 16.65 14.40
C SER A 69 1.53 16.23 14.58
N MET A 70 0.96 15.56 13.57
CA MET A 70 -0.44 15.11 13.57
C MET A 70 -0.62 13.65 13.99
N SER A 71 0.45 12.86 13.98
CA SER A 71 0.38 11.41 14.20
C SER A 71 0.68 11.05 15.65
N LYS A 72 -0.09 10.11 16.22
CA LYS A 72 0.29 9.49 17.48
C LYS A 72 1.51 8.58 17.27
N PRO A 73 2.44 8.50 18.24
CA PRO A 73 3.56 7.56 18.15
C PRO A 73 3.04 6.13 18.01
N SER A 74 3.46 5.42 16.95
CA SER A 74 3.06 4.03 16.76
C SER A 74 3.65 3.14 17.88
N PRO A 75 2.85 2.24 18.48
CA PRO A 75 3.35 1.26 19.45
C PRO A 75 4.20 0.18 18.78
N TYR A 76 4.06 -0.01 17.46
CA TYR A 76 4.80 -0.99 16.68
C TYR A 76 6.18 -0.45 16.33
N LYS A 77 7.23 -0.96 16.98
CA LYS A 77 8.61 -0.55 16.73
C LYS A 77 9.26 -1.46 15.69
N PRO A 78 9.94 -0.89 14.67
CA PRO A 78 10.62 -1.70 13.66
C PRO A 78 11.75 -2.51 14.32
N SER A 79 11.93 -3.76 13.90
CA SER A 79 13.03 -4.59 14.37
C SER A 79 14.38 -4.06 13.88
N ARG A 80 15.46 -4.34 14.63
CA ARG A 80 16.83 -4.02 14.17
C ARG A 80 17.16 -4.66 12.82
N HIS A 81 16.59 -5.83 12.52
CA HIS A 81 16.80 -6.54 11.26
C HIS A 81 16.15 -5.80 10.09
N ILE A 82 14.91 -5.32 10.20
CA ILE A 82 14.29 -4.56 9.11
C ILE A 82 15.01 -3.22 8.91
N VAL A 83 15.39 -2.52 9.98
CA VAL A 83 16.16 -1.28 9.87
C VAL A 83 17.48 -1.52 9.12
N SER A 84 18.25 -2.53 9.53
CA SER A 84 19.50 -2.90 8.85
C SER A 84 19.29 -3.31 7.39
N LYS A 85 18.20 -4.05 7.10
CA LYS A 85 17.86 -4.46 5.74
C LYS A 85 17.50 -3.29 4.84
N LEU A 86 16.79 -2.28 5.36
CA LEU A 86 16.47 -1.05 4.62
C LEU A 86 17.74 -0.22 4.34
N ARG A 87 18.62 -0.04 5.31
CA ARG A 87 19.93 0.62 5.07
C ARG A 87 20.77 -0.11 4.03
N SER A 88 20.78 -1.44 4.09
CA SER A 88 21.47 -2.28 3.09
C SER A 88 20.85 -2.14 1.71
N TYR A 89 19.52 -2.05 1.64
CA TYR A 89 18.80 -1.81 0.40
C TYR A 89 19.13 -0.43 -0.19
N GLU A 90 19.20 0.62 0.63
CA GLU A 90 19.58 1.97 0.17
C GLU A 90 21.00 1.98 -0.42
N MET A 91 21.95 1.26 0.19
CA MET A 91 23.29 1.09 -0.38
C MET A 91 23.27 0.31 -1.70
N LEU A 92 22.46 -0.75 -1.79
CA LEU A 92 22.26 -1.49 -3.05
C LEU A 92 21.69 -0.56 -4.13
N HIS A 93 20.69 0.25 -3.78
CA HIS A 93 20.03 1.18 -4.68
C HIS A 93 20.99 2.31 -5.14
N LYS A 94 21.87 2.82 -4.26
CA LYS A 94 22.95 3.75 -4.65
C LYS A 94 23.94 3.14 -5.64
N ARG A 95 24.28 1.86 -5.48
CA ARG A 95 25.24 1.17 -6.36
C ARG A 95 24.63 0.79 -7.72
N CYS A 96 23.38 0.32 -7.71
CA CYS A 96 22.73 -0.33 -8.85
C CYS A 96 21.57 0.48 -9.46
N GLY A 97 21.17 1.59 -8.85
CA GLY A 97 20.03 2.39 -9.28
C GLY A 97 20.25 3.15 -10.59
N PRO A 98 19.22 3.86 -11.07
CA PRO A 98 19.25 4.61 -12.31
C PRO A 98 20.46 5.55 -12.43
N GLY A 99 20.99 5.68 -13.65
CA GLY A 99 22.14 6.55 -13.95
C GLY A 99 23.53 5.99 -13.60
N THR A 100 23.61 4.96 -12.75
CA THR A 100 24.87 4.33 -12.34
C THR A 100 25.54 3.54 -13.47
N LYS A 101 26.85 3.26 -13.36
CA LYS A 101 27.59 2.40 -14.32
C LYS A 101 27.03 0.98 -14.33
N ALA A 102 26.63 0.45 -13.17
CA ALA A 102 26.08 -0.89 -13.05
C ALA A 102 24.71 -1.00 -13.75
N TYR A 103 23.82 -0.01 -13.54
CA TYR A 103 22.54 0.07 -14.26
C TYR A 103 22.74 0.13 -15.78
N LYS A 104 23.65 0.99 -16.26
CA LYS A 104 23.97 1.11 -17.70
C LYS A 104 24.53 -0.18 -18.30
N ARG A 105 25.20 -1.02 -17.52
CA ARG A 105 25.67 -2.33 -17.98
C ARG A 105 24.54 -3.35 -18.04
N ALA A 106 23.73 -3.43 -16.98
CA ALA A 106 22.62 -4.37 -16.89
C ALA A 106 21.55 -4.11 -17.96
N THR A 107 21.32 -2.84 -18.33
CA THR A 107 20.37 -2.47 -19.39
C THR A 107 20.87 -2.82 -20.79
N LYS A 108 22.18 -2.80 -21.06
CA LYS A 108 22.74 -3.25 -22.35
C LYS A 108 22.45 -4.71 -22.65
N GLN A 109 22.33 -5.55 -21.61
CA GLN A 109 22.03 -6.98 -21.77
C GLN A 109 20.56 -7.26 -22.13
N LEU A 110 19.64 -6.31 -21.91
CA LEU A 110 18.22 -6.51 -22.23
C LEU A 110 17.97 -6.68 -23.74
N GLY A 111 18.82 -6.10 -24.59
CA GLY A 111 18.75 -6.25 -26.05
C GLY A 111 19.23 -7.61 -26.56
N HIS A 112 19.87 -8.42 -25.71
CA HIS A 112 20.31 -9.76 -26.04
C HIS A 112 19.33 -10.79 -25.45
N ASN A 113 19.01 -11.82 -26.25
CA ASN A 113 18.07 -12.86 -25.84
C ASN A 113 18.60 -13.75 -24.70
N GLU A 114 19.89 -13.64 -24.39
CA GLU A 114 20.62 -14.57 -23.53
C GLU A 114 21.58 -13.82 -22.60
N LEU A 115 21.70 -14.29 -21.35
CA LEU A 115 22.71 -13.78 -20.42
C LEU A 115 24.09 -14.30 -20.79
N SER A 116 25.00 -13.41 -21.18
CA SER A 116 26.43 -13.69 -21.08
C SER A 116 26.80 -13.74 -19.61
N SER A 117 27.28 -14.91 -19.13
CA SER A 117 27.82 -15.18 -17.79
C SER A 117 28.97 -14.22 -17.40
N SER A 118 28.63 -12.97 -17.15
CA SER A 118 29.50 -11.92 -16.62
C SER A 118 28.83 -11.52 -15.32
N GLY A 119 29.50 -11.74 -14.20
CA GLY A 119 28.99 -11.62 -12.83
C GLY A 119 28.45 -10.23 -12.48
N ASP A 120 27.31 -9.87 -13.05
CA ASP A 120 26.67 -8.59 -12.84
C ASP A 120 25.95 -8.61 -11.50
N GLU A 121 26.47 -7.77 -10.61
CA GLU A 121 26.10 -7.67 -9.18
C GLU A 121 24.68 -7.18 -8.92
N CYS A 122 23.93 -6.79 -9.96
CA CYS A 122 22.67 -6.05 -9.82
C CYS A 122 21.53 -6.77 -10.54
N ARG A 123 20.49 -7.09 -9.78
CA ARG A 123 19.22 -7.64 -10.28
C ARG A 123 18.10 -6.65 -10.02
N TYR A 124 17.05 -6.71 -10.82
CA TYR A 124 15.99 -5.69 -10.84
C TYR A 124 14.60 -6.30 -10.81
N VAL A 125 13.67 -5.55 -10.24
CA VAL A 125 12.23 -5.77 -10.37
C VAL A 125 11.56 -4.44 -10.71
N VAL A 126 10.90 -4.38 -11.86
CA VAL A 126 10.16 -3.22 -12.33
C VAL A 126 8.70 -3.40 -11.94
N TRP A 127 8.19 -2.52 -11.09
CA TRP A 127 6.77 -2.46 -10.76
C TRP A 127 6.05 -1.54 -11.73
N MET A 128 4.93 -2.02 -12.25
CA MET A 128 4.04 -1.23 -13.10
C MET A 128 2.73 -0.90 -12.37
N PRO A 129 2.28 0.36 -12.40
CA PRO A 129 1.05 0.78 -11.75
C PRO A 129 -0.17 0.20 -12.45
N MET A 130 -0.98 -0.56 -11.71
CA MET A 130 -2.22 -1.13 -12.22
C MET A 130 -3.41 -0.78 -11.33
N PHE A 131 -4.58 -0.57 -11.94
CA PHE A 131 -5.85 -0.26 -11.26
C PHE A 131 -5.79 1.05 -10.44
N GLY A 132 -6.66 1.22 -9.45
CA GLY A 132 -6.77 2.44 -8.64
C GLY A 132 -5.68 2.58 -7.57
N LEU A 133 -5.59 3.77 -6.98
CA LEU A 133 -4.55 4.17 -6.02
C LEU A 133 -4.33 3.16 -4.88
N GLY A 134 -5.40 2.69 -4.22
CA GLY A 134 -5.27 1.71 -3.15
C GLY A 134 -4.59 0.41 -3.59
N ASN A 135 -4.93 -0.09 -4.79
CA ASN A 135 -4.29 -1.29 -5.35
C ASN A 135 -2.82 -1.03 -5.71
N ARG A 136 -2.51 0.19 -6.21
CA ARG A 136 -1.14 0.58 -6.53
C ARG A 136 -0.26 0.58 -5.28
N MET A 137 -0.72 1.24 -4.20
CA MET A 137 0.04 1.30 -2.95
C MET A 137 0.28 -0.09 -2.34
N LEU A 138 -0.77 -0.93 -2.29
CA LEU A 138 -0.67 -2.30 -1.77
C LEU A 138 0.29 -3.19 -2.59
N SER A 139 0.16 -3.16 -3.92
CA SER A 139 1.01 -3.98 -4.80
C SER A 139 2.46 -3.49 -4.83
N LEU A 140 2.68 -2.17 -4.74
CA LEU A 140 4.02 -1.59 -4.67
C LEU A 140 4.74 -1.99 -3.38
N VAL A 141 4.07 -1.97 -2.22
CA VAL A 141 4.63 -2.51 -0.97
C VAL A 141 4.96 -4.00 -1.10
N SER A 142 4.08 -4.76 -1.75
CA SER A 142 4.29 -6.21 -1.95
C SER A 142 5.52 -6.48 -2.84
N VAL A 143 5.69 -5.73 -3.93
CA VAL A 143 6.87 -5.82 -4.80
C VAL A 143 8.13 -5.32 -4.10
N PHE A 144 8.04 -4.28 -3.27
CA PHE A 144 9.17 -3.81 -2.49
C PHE A 144 9.65 -4.88 -1.50
N LEU A 145 8.73 -5.53 -0.78
CA LEU A 145 9.09 -6.64 0.09
C LEU A 145 9.74 -7.78 -0.70
N TYR A 146 9.20 -8.12 -1.86
CA TYR A 146 9.81 -9.10 -2.75
C TYR A 146 11.23 -8.71 -3.17
N ALA A 147 11.47 -7.43 -3.48
CA ALA A 147 12.78 -6.88 -3.79
C ALA A 147 13.75 -7.03 -2.62
N LEU A 148 13.31 -6.75 -1.38
CA LEU A 148 14.12 -6.97 -0.17
C LEU A 148 14.48 -8.45 0.02
N LEU A 149 13.54 -9.36 -0.23
CA LEU A 149 13.74 -10.81 -0.02
C LEU A 149 14.67 -11.45 -1.07
N THR A 150 14.73 -10.86 -2.26
CA THR A 150 15.49 -11.35 -3.43
C THR A 150 16.69 -10.47 -3.79
N ASP A 151 17.04 -9.49 -2.95
CA ASP A 151 18.17 -8.58 -3.17
C ASP A 151 18.16 -7.94 -4.57
N ARG A 152 16.97 -7.47 -4.98
CA ARG A 152 16.75 -6.76 -6.24
C ARG A 152 16.55 -5.28 -6.00
N VAL A 153 17.00 -4.45 -6.95
CA VAL A 153 16.60 -3.04 -7.03
C VAL A 153 15.17 -2.96 -7.57
N MET A 154 14.30 -2.24 -6.86
CA MET A 154 12.94 -1.98 -7.31
C MET A 154 12.93 -0.70 -8.12
N LEU A 155 12.36 -0.73 -9.32
CA LEU A 155 12.14 0.44 -10.16
C LEU A 155 10.65 0.61 -10.43
N VAL A 156 10.18 1.84 -10.39
CA VAL A 156 8.76 2.21 -10.47
C VAL A 156 8.50 2.86 -11.82
N ASP A 157 7.64 2.25 -12.64
CA ASP A 157 7.18 2.89 -13.88
C ASP A 157 6.50 4.24 -13.56
N GLN A 158 7.06 5.31 -14.12
CA GLN A 158 6.69 6.70 -13.82
C GLN A 158 5.75 7.32 -14.85
N ARG A 159 5.24 6.53 -15.80
CA ARG A 159 4.34 7.01 -16.86
C ARG A 159 2.93 7.38 -16.34
N ASN A 160 2.66 7.16 -15.05
CA ASN A 160 1.44 7.58 -14.35
C ASN A 160 1.71 8.74 -13.37
N ASP A 161 0.77 8.98 -12.46
CA ASP A 161 0.78 10.07 -11.47
C ASP A 161 1.66 9.84 -10.23
N ILE A 162 2.50 8.79 -10.18
CA ILE A 162 3.24 8.42 -8.96
C ILE A 162 4.13 9.55 -8.42
N THR A 163 4.74 10.34 -9.32
CA THR A 163 5.63 11.46 -8.99
C THR A 163 4.88 12.69 -8.46
N ASP A 164 3.59 12.80 -8.78
CA ASP A 164 2.72 13.85 -8.26
C ASP A 164 2.15 13.51 -6.88
N LEU A 165 2.21 12.23 -6.50
CA LEU A 165 1.66 11.67 -5.27
C LEU A 165 2.70 11.48 -4.18
N PHE A 166 3.87 10.90 -4.51
CA PHE A 166 4.87 10.48 -3.52
C PHE A 166 6.25 11.09 -3.77
N CYS A 167 6.96 11.37 -2.68
CA CYS A 167 8.37 11.73 -2.69
C CYS A 167 9.27 10.50 -2.92
N GLU A 168 10.54 10.75 -3.28
CA GLU A 168 11.57 9.70 -3.39
C GLU A 168 11.81 8.99 -2.04
N PRO A 169 11.71 7.65 -1.94
CA PRO A 169 11.88 6.96 -0.67
C PRO A 169 13.33 6.64 -0.32
N PHE A 170 14.26 6.68 -1.29
CA PHE A 170 15.65 6.24 -1.10
C PHE A 170 16.61 7.44 -1.18
N PRO A 171 17.51 7.65 -0.19
CA PRO A 171 18.41 8.79 -0.18
C PRO A 171 19.32 8.87 -1.41
N GLU A 172 19.50 10.07 -1.97
CA GLU A 172 20.42 10.39 -3.07
C GLU A 172 20.20 9.59 -4.38
N THR A 173 19.07 8.92 -4.53
CA THR A 173 18.74 8.13 -5.72
C THR A 173 17.29 8.33 -6.12
N SER A 174 16.91 7.85 -7.30
CA SER A 174 15.51 7.83 -7.74
C SER A 174 15.04 6.40 -7.94
N TRP A 175 13.92 6.04 -7.32
CA TRP A 175 13.25 4.75 -7.57
C TRP A 175 12.53 4.69 -8.93
N LEU A 176 12.45 5.80 -9.65
CA LEU A 176 11.71 5.89 -10.91
C LEU A 176 12.47 5.18 -12.03
N LEU A 177 11.75 4.40 -12.83
CA LEU A 177 12.28 3.78 -14.04
C LEU A 177 12.57 4.89 -15.07
N PRO A 178 13.82 5.01 -15.58
CA PRO A 178 14.16 5.99 -16.61
C PRO A 178 13.27 5.86 -17.86
N LEU A 179 12.88 7.00 -18.44
CA LEU A 179 12.05 7.03 -19.64
C LEU A 179 12.75 6.45 -20.88
N ASP A 180 14.08 6.40 -20.87
CA ASP A 180 14.92 5.79 -21.89
C ASP A 180 15.21 4.29 -21.62
N PHE A 181 14.45 3.66 -20.71
CA PHE A 181 14.57 2.23 -20.44
C PHE A 181 14.35 1.39 -21.72
N PRO A 182 15.23 0.43 -22.07
CA PRO A 182 15.18 -0.25 -23.37
C PRO A 182 13.87 -0.98 -23.71
N LEU A 183 13.10 -1.40 -22.70
CA LEU A 183 11.81 -2.08 -22.91
C LEU A 183 10.61 -1.14 -22.75
N ASN A 184 10.82 0.16 -22.57
CA ASN A 184 9.77 1.13 -22.22
C ASN A 184 8.58 1.07 -23.19
N ASP A 185 8.84 1.01 -24.50
CA ASP A 185 7.80 0.96 -25.54
C ASP A 185 7.03 -0.38 -25.59
N GLN A 186 7.56 -1.42 -24.95
CA GLN A 186 6.95 -2.76 -24.91
C GLN A 186 6.19 -3.01 -23.60
N LEU A 187 6.43 -2.23 -22.55
CA LEU A 187 5.87 -2.47 -21.22
C LEU A 187 4.35 -2.61 -21.22
N ASP A 188 3.64 -1.81 -22.03
CA ASP A 188 2.18 -1.86 -22.09
C ASP A 188 1.67 -3.13 -22.76
N SER A 189 2.44 -3.69 -23.70
CA SER A 189 2.13 -4.95 -24.39
C SER A 189 2.34 -6.20 -23.51
N PHE A 190 3.02 -6.08 -22.37
CA PHE A 190 3.25 -7.22 -21.47
C PHE A 190 1.92 -7.67 -20.85
N ASN A 191 1.38 -8.73 -21.42
CA ASN A 191 0.13 -9.38 -21.03
C ASN A 191 0.33 -10.90 -20.97
N ARG A 192 -0.75 -11.65 -20.72
CA ARG A 192 -0.70 -13.11 -20.62
C ARG A 192 -0.33 -13.82 -21.92
N GLU A 193 -0.44 -13.17 -23.07
CA GLU A 193 -0.07 -13.75 -24.36
C GLU A 193 1.39 -13.46 -24.72
N HIS A 194 2.02 -12.50 -24.03
CA HIS A 194 3.41 -12.15 -24.24
C HIS A 194 4.32 -13.37 -24.02
N SER A 195 5.23 -13.62 -24.96
CA SER A 195 6.10 -14.81 -24.96
C SER A 195 7.03 -14.90 -23.75
N ARG A 196 7.35 -13.75 -23.13
CA ARG A 196 8.14 -13.65 -21.89
C ARG A 196 7.29 -13.64 -20.61
N CYS A 197 5.97 -13.85 -20.69
CA CYS A 197 5.12 -14.06 -19.52
C CYS A 197 5.46 -15.41 -18.88
N TYR A 198 5.87 -15.40 -17.60
CA TYR A 198 6.33 -16.61 -16.91
C TYR A 198 5.28 -17.73 -16.89
N GLY A 199 4.04 -17.42 -16.54
CA GLY A 199 2.98 -18.44 -16.53
C GLY A 199 2.65 -18.99 -17.91
N THR A 200 2.87 -18.21 -18.99
CA THR A 200 2.70 -18.69 -20.37
C THR A 200 3.85 -19.58 -20.79
N MET A 201 5.08 -19.23 -20.42
CA MET A 201 6.22 -20.10 -20.63
C MET A 201 6.06 -21.44 -19.89
N LEU A 202 5.57 -21.42 -18.64
CA LEU A 202 5.24 -22.63 -17.89
C LEU A 202 4.14 -23.46 -18.57
N LYS A 203 3.05 -22.82 -19.00
CA LYS A 203 1.96 -23.48 -19.72
C LYS A 203 2.45 -24.19 -20.98
N ASN A 204 3.38 -23.57 -21.71
CA ASN A 204 3.91 -24.09 -22.97
C ASN A 204 5.11 -25.02 -22.78
N HIS A 205 5.45 -25.41 -21.54
CA HIS A 205 6.64 -26.21 -21.21
C HIS A 205 7.96 -25.60 -21.71
N GLY A 206 8.02 -24.28 -21.86
CA GLY A 206 9.18 -23.55 -22.36
C GLY A 206 10.26 -23.29 -21.30
N ILE A 207 10.08 -23.77 -20.07
CA ILE A 207 11.04 -23.63 -18.98
C ILE A 207 11.24 -25.00 -18.33
N ASN A 208 12.48 -25.48 -18.42
CA ASN A 208 13.02 -26.60 -17.65
C ASN A 208 14.36 -26.18 -17.02
N SER A 209 14.90 -26.98 -16.11
CA SER A 209 16.14 -26.67 -15.38
C SER A 209 17.37 -26.45 -16.28
N THR A 210 17.30 -26.92 -17.53
CA THR A 210 18.35 -26.79 -18.55
C THR A 210 18.07 -25.69 -19.57
N SER A 211 16.94 -24.97 -19.45
CA SER A 211 16.56 -23.91 -20.37
C SER A 211 17.48 -22.70 -20.23
N ILE A 212 17.78 -22.06 -21.35
CA ILE A 212 18.50 -20.79 -21.40
C ILE A 212 17.72 -19.77 -20.57
N ILE A 213 18.40 -19.11 -19.63
CA ILE A 213 17.79 -18.15 -18.71
C ILE A 213 17.50 -16.86 -19.49
N PRO A 214 16.22 -16.42 -19.56
CA PRO A 214 15.86 -15.15 -20.17
C PRO A 214 16.53 -13.95 -19.49
N SER A 215 16.89 -12.94 -20.27
CA SER A 215 17.36 -11.65 -19.72
C SER A 215 16.28 -10.93 -18.91
N HIS A 216 15.01 -11.12 -19.30
CA HIS A 216 13.86 -10.58 -18.60
C HIS A 216 12.64 -11.51 -18.63
N LEU A 217 11.78 -11.38 -17.63
CA LEU A 217 10.47 -12.03 -17.56
C LEU A 217 9.38 -11.08 -17.09
N TYR A 218 8.16 -11.34 -17.56
CA TYR A 218 6.95 -10.69 -17.10
C TYR A 218 6.19 -11.59 -16.12
N LEU A 219 5.80 -11.04 -14.97
CA LEU A 219 5.00 -11.68 -13.92
C LEU A 219 3.60 -11.05 -13.86
N ASP A 220 2.58 -11.86 -14.19
CA ASP A 220 1.16 -11.51 -14.15
C ASP A 220 0.56 -11.90 -12.79
N ILE A 221 0.45 -10.94 -11.86
CA ILE A 221 -0.03 -11.19 -10.49
C ILE A 221 -1.31 -10.38 -10.24
N PHE A 222 -2.39 -10.76 -10.93
CA PHE A 222 -3.70 -10.14 -10.83
C PHE A 222 -4.72 -11.01 -10.09
N HIS A 223 -5.83 -10.37 -9.72
CA HIS A 223 -7.00 -11.00 -9.09
C HIS A 223 -7.60 -12.20 -9.88
N ASP A 224 -7.28 -12.33 -11.16
CA ASP A 224 -7.73 -13.36 -12.10
C ASP A 224 -6.56 -14.17 -12.70
N SER A 225 -5.38 -14.15 -12.06
CA SER A 225 -4.20 -14.93 -12.49
C SER A 225 -4.53 -16.42 -12.66
N ARG A 226 -3.92 -17.04 -13.68
CA ARG A 226 -4.07 -18.47 -13.98
C ARG A 226 -3.28 -19.30 -12.97
N ASP A 227 -3.55 -20.59 -12.92
CA ASP A 227 -2.82 -21.49 -12.00
C ASP A 227 -1.32 -21.57 -12.32
N HIS A 228 -0.93 -21.41 -13.59
CA HIS A 228 0.48 -21.30 -13.98
C HIS A 228 1.11 -19.99 -13.48
N ASP A 229 0.40 -18.86 -13.50
CA ASP A 229 0.94 -17.59 -13.00
C ASP A 229 1.12 -17.64 -11.46
N LYS A 230 0.20 -18.32 -10.76
CA LYS A 230 0.27 -18.55 -9.30
C LYS A 230 1.48 -19.38 -8.86
N LYS A 231 2.16 -20.08 -9.78
CA LYS A 231 3.43 -20.77 -9.49
C LYS A 231 4.53 -19.82 -9.03
N PHE A 232 4.40 -18.51 -9.28
CA PHE A 232 5.23 -17.49 -8.62
C PHE A 232 5.33 -17.69 -7.10
N PHE A 233 4.29 -18.20 -6.44
CA PHE A 233 4.30 -18.41 -4.99
C PHE A 233 4.89 -19.75 -4.54
N CYS A 234 5.61 -20.46 -5.41
CA CYS A 234 6.26 -21.73 -5.11
C CYS A 234 7.78 -21.61 -5.01
N GLU A 235 8.38 -22.38 -4.11
CA GLU A 235 9.83 -22.32 -3.82
C GLU A 235 10.71 -22.68 -5.01
N GLU A 236 10.33 -23.72 -5.77
CA GLU A 236 11.07 -24.15 -6.96
C GLU A 236 11.08 -23.07 -8.05
N ASP A 237 9.92 -22.47 -8.30
CA ASP A 237 9.76 -21.37 -9.24
C ASP A 237 10.55 -20.13 -8.80
N GLN A 238 10.58 -19.83 -7.50
CA GLN A 238 11.43 -18.74 -6.98
C GLN A 238 12.92 -19.01 -7.19
N ALA A 239 13.39 -20.25 -7.05
CA ALA A 239 14.78 -20.60 -7.34
C ALA A 239 15.16 -20.41 -8.82
N PHE A 240 14.19 -20.58 -9.74
CA PHE A 240 14.38 -20.23 -11.15
C PHE A 240 14.37 -18.71 -11.35
N LEU A 241 13.37 -18.01 -10.82
CA LEU A 241 13.22 -16.56 -10.96
C LEU A 241 14.40 -15.78 -10.37
N ASP A 242 15.05 -16.30 -9.32
CA ASP A 242 16.25 -15.70 -8.72
C ASP A 242 17.39 -15.52 -9.74
N LYS A 243 17.47 -16.40 -10.76
CA LYS A 243 18.50 -16.35 -11.79
C LYS A 243 18.26 -15.31 -12.88
N VAL A 244 17.03 -14.80 -13.00
CA VAL A 244 16.65 -13.84 -14.05
C VAL A 244 17.02 -12.43 -13.61
N THR A 245 17.75 -11.68 -14.43
CA THR A 245 18.22 -10.34 -14.04
C THR A 245 17.08 -9.33 -13.91
N TRP A 246 16.15 -9.30 -14.86
CA TRP A 246 15.08 -8.31 -14.91
C TRP A 246 13.70 -8.97 -14.78
N LEU A 247 12.96 -8.61 -13.75
CA LEU A 247 11.55 -8.99 -13.62
C LEU A 247 10.67 -7.77 -13.85
N VAL A 248 9.62 -7.89 -14.65
CA VAL A 248 8.58 -6.86 -14.78
C VAL A 248 7.32 -7.42 -14.13
N VAL A 249 6.78 -6.71 -13.14
CA VAL A 249 5.63 -7.15 -12.35
C VAL A 249 4.46 -6.19 -12.60
N LYS A 250 3.34 -6.76 -13.06
CA LYS A 250 2.05 -6.07 -13.03
C LYS A 250 1.17 -6.77 -11.99
N SER A 251 0.69 -6.01 -11.02
CA SER A 251 -0.13 -6.55 -9.94
C SER A 251 -1.16 -5.55 -9.43
N ASN A 252 -2.30 -6.04 -8.94
CA ASN A 252 -3.32 -5.24 -8.28
C ASN A 252 -3.65 -5.74 -6.87
N LEU A 253 -2.76 -6.52 -6.27
CA LEU A 253 -3.00 -7.29 -5.05
C LEU A 253 -1.95 -6.99 -3.98
N TYR A 254 -2.36 -7.05 -2.72
CA TYR A 254 -1.44 -7.17 -1.59
C TYR A 254 -1.04 -8.65 -1.43
N PHE A 255 0.04 -9.10 -2.06
CA PHE A 255 0.38 -10.53 -2.11
C PHE A 255 1.35 -11.02 -1.03
N VAL A 256 1.68 -10.15 -0.07
CA VAL A 256 2.60 -10.43 1.05
C VAL A 256 2.25 -11.71 1.82
N PRO A 257 0.97 -12.01 2.19
CA PRO A 257 0.65 -13.22 2.95
C PRO A 257 1.13 -14.51 2.27
N SER A 258 1.13 -14.57 0.94
CA SER A 258 1.62 -15.74 0.21
C SER A 258 3.15 -15.80 0.13
N LEU A 259 3.87 -14.68 0.28
CA LEU A 259 5.33 -14.72 0.42
C LEU A 259 5.75 -15.40 1.73
N TRP A 260 4.96 -15.27 2.79
CA TRP A 260 5.19 -15.97 4.07
C TRP A 260 4.97 -17.48 3.99
N MET A 261 4.32 -17.97 2.94
CA MET A 261 4.11 -19.40 2.70
C MET A 261 5.23 -20.04 1.88
N ILE A 262 6.20 -19.24 1.40
CA ILE A 262 7.41 -19.75 0.74
C ILE A 262 8.47 -20.03 1.81
N PRO A 263 8.94 -21.28 2.00
CA PRO A 263 9.79 -21.65 3.14
C PRO A 263 11.07 -20.81 3.26
N SER A 264 11.83 -20.67 2.18
CA SER A 264 13.04 -19.82 2.13
C SER A 264 12.77 -18.35 2.45
N PHE A 265 11.61 -17.80 2.11
CA PHE A 265 11.26 -16.41 2.47
C PHE A 265 10.78 -16.30 3.91
N GLN A 266 10.02 -17.26 4.41
CA GLN A 266 9.50 -17.27 5.77
C GLN A 266 10.62 -17.13 6.80
N THR A 267 11.74 -17.85 6.62
CA THR A 267 12.90 -17.76 7.53
C THR A 267 13.52 -16.36 7.60
N LYS A 268 13.49 -15.60 6.50
CA LYS A 268 13.94 -14.19 6.45
C LYS A 268 12.89 -13.27 7.08
N LEU A 269 11.62 -13.47 6.72
CA LEU A 269 10.49 -12.64 7.14
C LEU A 269 10.28 -12.65 8.66
N ILE A 270 10.43 -13.80 9.32
CA ILE A 270 10.34 -13.91 10.80
C ILE A 270 11.35 -13.00 11.50
N LYS A 271 12.56 -12.83 10.94
CA LYS A 271 13.59 -11.96 11.51
C LYS A 271 13.28 -10.49 11.27
N LEU A 272 12.81 -10.16 10.07
CA LEU A 272 12.46 -8.79 9.67
C LEU A 272 11.25 -8.27 10.45
N PHE A 273 10.23 -9.10 10.61
CA PHE A 273 8.95 -8.76 11.23
C PHE A 273 8.60 -9.77 12.34
N PRO A 274 9.16 -9.61 13.56
CA PRO A 274 8.80 -10.46 14.70
C PRO A 274 7.30 -10.42 15.00
N GLN A 275 6.74 -9.20 14.96
CA GLN A 275 5.31 -8.91 14.91
C GLN A 275 4.83 -9.01 13.46
N LYS A 276 4.19 -10.11 13.10
CA LYS A 276 3.89 -10.50 11.71
C LYS A 276 2.81 -9.63 11.09
N GLU A 277 2.01 -8.95 11.90
CA GLU A 277 1.00 -8.00 11.44
C GLU A 277 1.53 -6.59 11.15
N THR A 278 2.85 -6.38 11.14
CA THR A 278 3.47 -5.05 10.97
C THR A 278 4.06 -4.80 9.59
N VAL A 279 3.94 -5.75 8.66
CA VAL A 279 4.65 -5.71 7.38
C VAL A 279 4.26 -4.49 6.55
N PHE A 280 2.97 -4.32 6.26
CA PHE A 280 2.48 -3.15 5.53
C PHE A 280 2.68 -1.88 6.34
N HIS A 281 2.43 -1.88 7.65
CA HIS A 281 2.59 -0.70 8.50
C HIS A 281 4.01 -0.11 8.39
N HIS A 282 5.04 -0.95 8.52
CA HIS A 282 6.42 -0.49 8.43
C HIS A 282 6.81 -0.12 6.99
N LEU A 283 6.49 -0.96 6.00
CA LEU A 283 6.94 -0.70 4.63
C LEU A 283 6.20 0.47 3.98
N ALA A 284 4.90 0.65 4.26
CA ALA A 284 4.13 1.79 3.76
C ALA A 284 4.63 3.11 4.35
N ARG A 285 4.94 3.16 5.65
CA ARG A 285 5.49 4.37 6.30
C ARG A 285 6.92 4.69 5.88
N TYR A 286 7.65 3.69 5.37
CA TYR A 286 8.97 3.88 4.77
C TYR A 286 8.89 4.39 3.31
N LEU A 287 7.97 3.85 2.51
CA LEU A 287 7.88 4.18 1.08
C LEU A 287 7.05 5.42 0.79
N PHE A 288 5.92 5.58 1.48
CA PHE A 288 4.90 6.55 1.10
C PHE A 288 5.00 7.81 1.94
N HIS A 289 5.59 8.83 1.33
CA HIS A 289 5.60 10.19 1.84
C HIS A 289 4.92 11.10 0.81
N PRO A 290 3.76 11.70 1.13
CA PRO A 290 3.03 12.53 0.18
C PRO A 290 3.85 13.75 -0.27
N THR A 291 3.71 14.14 -1.53
CA THR A 291 4.28 15.40 -2.01
C THR A 291 3.73 16.59 -1.20
N ASN A 292 4.47 17.71 -1.17
CA ASN A 292 4.04 18.92 -0.45
C ASN A 292 2.64 19.42 -0.88
N GLN A 293 2.23 19.14 -2.13
CA GLN A 293 0.89 19.46 -2.61
C GLN A 293 -0.18 18.65 -1.86
N VAL A 294 0.00 17.32 -1.78
CA VAL A 294 -0.90 16.42 -1.04
C VAL A 294 -0.82 16.67 0.46
N TRP A 295 0.38 16.80 1.02
CA TRP A 295 0.58 17.07 2.45
C TRP A 295 -0.07 18.40 2.88
N GLY A 296 -0.05 19.40 1.99
CA GLY A 296 -0.81 20.63 2.19
C GLY A 296 -2.32 20.41 2.30
N MET A 297 -2.90 19.46 1.54
CA MET A 297 -4.32 19.12 1.65
C MET A 297 -4.62 18.43 2.99
N VAL A 298 -3.76 17.50 3.41
CA VAL A 298 -3.88 16.78 4.69
C VAL A 298 -3.81 17.76 5.86
N THR A 299 -2.70 18.52 5.97
CA THR A 299 -2.45 19.45 7.08
C THR A 299 -3.54 20.51 7.21
N ARG A 300 -3.98 21.12 6.10
CA ARG A 300 -5.07 22.12 6.13
C ARG A 300 -6.38 21.52 6.63
N SER A 301 -6.75 20.33 6.15
CA SER A 301 -7.99 19.67 6.55
C SER A 301 -7.93 19.23 8.01
N TYR A 302 -6.83 18.62 8.43
CA TYR A 302 -6.65 18.18 9.81
C TYR A 302 -6.70 19.37 10.78
N ASN A 303 -5.97 20.44 10.50
CA ASN A 303 -5.93 21.63 11.35
C ASN A 303 -7.29 22.32 11.44
N ALA A 304 -8.02 22.41 10.33
CA ALA A 304 -9.33 23.07 10.31
C ALA A 304 -10.43 22.27 11.03
N TYR A 305 -10.42 20.94 10.94
CA TYR A 305 -11.59 20.11 11.31
C TYR A 305 -11.32 19.02 12.34
N LEU A 306 -10.08 18.54 12.51
CA LEU A 306 -9.78 17.37 13.34
C LEU A 306 -8.90 17.68 14.55
N SER A 307 -8.06 18.72 14.46
CA SER A 307 -7.05 19.03 15.48
C SER A 307 -7.60 19.33 16.87
N ARG A 308 -8.83 19.85 16.95
CA ARG A 308 -9.47 20.30 18.21
C ARG A 308 -10.26 19.20 18.92
N ALA A 309 -10.54 18.09 18.25
CA ALA A 309 -11.29 17.00 18.83
C ALA A 309 -10.43 16.23 19.85
N ASP A 310 -11.06 15.80 20.93
CA ASP A 310 -10.45 14.95 21.95
C ASP A 310 -10.25 13.53 21.40
N GLU A 311 -11.18 13.06 20.56
CA GLU A 311 -11.13 11.78 19.88
C GLU A 311 -11.61 11.89 18.42
N ARG A 312 -11.02 11.09 17.54
CA ARG A 312 -11.26 11.12 16.09
C ARG A 312 -11.66 9.75 15.60
N LEU A 313 -12.81 9.65 14.94
CA LEU A 313 -13.30 8.43 14.31
C LEU A 313 -13.23 8.55 12.78
N GLY A 314 -12.48 7.68 12.13
CA GLY A 314 -12.49 7.55 10.68
C GLY A 314 -13.61 6.61 10.23
N ILE A 315 -14.38 6.98 9.21
CA ILE A 315 -15.34 6.08 8.56
C ILE A 315 -15.10 6.07 7.05
N GLN A 316 -14.46 5.01 6.59
CA GLN A 316 -14.18 4.76 5.18
C GLN A 316 -15.33 3.93 4.57
N VAL A 317 -16.14 4.57 3.72
CA VAL A 317 -17.29 3.96 3.07
C VAL A 317 -16.98 3.68 1.60
N ARG A 318 -17.08 2.41 1.20
CA ARG A 318 -16.97 1.97 -0.20
C ARG A 318 -18.11 1.02 -0.52
N VAL A 319 -18.86 1.35 -1.56
CA VAL A 319 -20.01 0.57 -2.01
C VAL A 319 -19.70 -0.07 -3.37
N PHE A 320 -19.82 -1.39 -3.45
CA PHE A 320 -19.61 -2.15 -4.67
C PHE A 320 -20.97 -2.58 -5.27
N SER A 321 -21.67 -1.70 -6.00
CA SER A 321 -22.93 -2.06 -6.66
C SER A 321 -22.79 -2.13 -8.20
N LYS A 322 -23.51 -3.08 -8.82
CA LYS A 322 -23.81 -3.13 -10.26
C LYS A 322 -25.28 -3.57 -10.44
N PRO A 323 -26.13 -2.84 -11.19
CA PRO A 323 -25.89 -1.53 -11.78
C PRO A 323 -25.86 -0.45 -10.71
N VAL A 324 -25.41 0.76 -11.08
CA VAL A 324 -25.54 1.99 -10.28
C VAL A 324 -27.02 2.38 -10.22
N GLY A 325 -27.86 1.50 -9.69
CA GLY A 325 -29.21 1.86 -9.33
C GLY A 325 -29.08 2.88 -8.21
N TYR A 326 -29.72 4.03 -8.41
CA TYR A 326 -30.12 4.96 -7.36
C TYR A 326 -30.95 4.18 -6.33
N PHE A 327 -30.29 3.40 -5.49
CA PHE A 327 -30.96 2.65 -4.46
C PHE A 327 -31.01 3.52 -3.21
N GLN A 328 -32.17 3.58 -2.57
CA GLN A 328 -32.37 4.32 -1.32
C GLN A 328 -31.22 4.08 -0.34
N HIS A 329 -30.77 2.83 -0.16
CA HIS A 329 -29.65 2.50 0.73
C HIS A 329 -28.28 3.05 0.28
N VAL A 330 -28.03 3.18 -1.03
CA VAL A 330 -26.82 3.83 -1.56
C VAL A 330 -26.95 5.34 -1.43
N MET A 331 -28.15 5.90 -1.55
CA MET A 331 -28.41 7.31 -1.27
C MET A 331 -28.31 7.63 0.23
N ASP A 332 -28.75 6.74 1.12
CA ASP A 332 -28.51 6.80 2.56
C ASP A 332 -27.01 6.72 2.87
N GLN A 333 -26.25 6.01 2.02
CA GLN A 333 -24.79 6.01 2.08
C GLN A 333 -24.13 7.27 1.47
N ILE A 334 -24.65 7.82 0.37
CA ILE A 334 -24.15 9.07 -0.26
C ILE A 334 -24.43 10.27 0.66
N LEU A 335 -25.60 10.28 1.27
CA LEU A 335 -25.99 11.20 2.32
C LEU A 335 -25.47 10.73 3.68
N TYR A 336 -24.65 9.68 3.80
CA TYR A 336 -24.28 9.15 5.11
C TYR A 336 -23.63 10.20 5.99
N SER A 337 -22.73 11.00 5.40
CA SER A 337 -22.10 12.10 6.12
C SER A 337 -23.12 13.18 6.47
N ASP A 338 -23.93 13.63 5.52
CA ASP A 338 -24.97 14.64 5.75
C ASP A 338 -26.05 14.15 6.75
N HIS A 339 -26.40 12.88 6.72
CA HIS A 339 -27.38 12.23 7.56
C HIS A 339 -26.85 12.03 8.97
N LEU A 340 -25.63 11.53 9.13
CA LEU A 340 -24.95 11.50 10.44
C LEU A 340 -24.81 12.91 11.01
N LYS A 341 -24.41 13.87 10.17
CA LYS A 341 -24.27 15.26 10.58
C LYS A 341 -25.61 15.83 11.06
N ASN A 342 -26.68 15.63 10.30
CA ASN A 342 -28.02 16.08 10.69
C ASN A 342 -28.50 15.38 11.96
N MET A 343 -28.27 14.07 12.09
CA MET A 343 -28.65 13.30 13.28
C MET A 343 -28.02 13.87 14.56
N PHE A 344 -26.71 14.17 14.54
CA PHE A 344 -26.01 14.73 15.70
C PHE A 344 -26.21 16.24 15.89
N LEU A 345 -26.69 16.95 14.87
CA LEU A 345 -27.14 18.34 15.00
C LEU A 345 -28.54 18.43 15.63
N GLU A 346 -29.44 17.51 15.25
CA GLU A 346 -30.84 17.50 15.70
C GLU A 346 -31.00 16.88 17.09
N GLN A 347 -30.16 15.90 17.43
CA GLN A 347 -30.23 15.18 18.70
C GLN A 347 -28.89 15.24 19.42
N ALA A 348 -28.90 15.77 20.65
CA ALA A 348 -27.75 15.70 21.53
C ALA A 348 -27.43 14.23 21.84
N SER A 349 -26.14 13.88 21.92
CA SER A 349 -25.75 12.52 22.29
C SER A 349 -26.30 12.19 23.68
N SER A 350 -26.75 10.95 23.87
CA SER A 350 -27.23 10.47 25.18
C SER A 350 -26.15 10.50 26.27
N THR A 351 -24.88 10.52 25.86
CA THR A 351 -23.68 10.59 26.71
C THR A 351 -23.23 12.04 26.99
N GLY A 352 -23.82 13.04 26.33
CA GLY A 352 -23.47 14.46 26.48
C GLY A 352 -22.23 14.92 25.71
N GLU A 353 -21.70 14.05 24.83
CA GLU A 353 -20.57 14.31 23.94
C GLU A 353 -20.99 15.23 22.79
N THR A 354 -20.05 16.05 22.31
CA THR A 354 -20.26 16.88 21.12
C THR A 354 -19.70 16.14 19.91
N ILE A 355 -20.51 15.89 18.90
CA ILE A 355 -20.11 15.12 17.72
C ILE A 355 -20.11 16.04 16.49
N GLU A 356 -18.96 16.17 15.85
CA GLU A 356 -18.79 16.92 14.61
C GLU A 356 -18.48 15.97 13.46
N VAL A 357 -19.21 16.08 12.35
CA VAL A 357 -19.04 15.20 11.18
C VAL A 357 -18.44 15.99 10.02
N TYR A 358 -17.36 15.47 9.45
CA TYR A 358 -16.61 16.06 8.35
C TYR A 358 -16.42 15.09 7.18
N GLN A 359 -16.55 15.61 5.96
CA GLN A 359 -16.22 14.91 4.71
C GLN A 359 -15.32 15.81 3.86
N PRO A 360 -14.05 15.43 3.61
CA PRO A 360 -13.10 16.28 2.89
C PRO A 360 -13.48 16.51 1.42
N SER A 361 -14.00 15.48 0.74
CA SER A 361 -14.45 15.60 -0.64
C SER A 361 -15.71 14.79 -0.92
N GLY A 362 -16.51 15.32 -1.85
CA GLY A 362 -17.68 14.67 -2.42
C GLY A 362 -17.42 14.28 -3.88
N GLU A 363 -16.23 13.77 -4.20
CA GLU A 363 -15.87 13.39 -5.58
C GLU A 363 -16.87 12.39 -6.17
N LYS A 364 -17.51 11.60 -5.29
CA LYS A 364 -18.52 10.55 -5.55
C LYS A 364 -18.02 9.45 -6.46
N ILE A 365 -17.24 9.75 -7.48
CA ILE A 365 -16.88 8.91 -8.60
C ILE A 365 -15.35 8.83 -8.69
N GLN A 366 -14.84 7.60 -8.79
CA GLN A 366 -13.43 7.32 -9.02
C GLN A 366 -12.99 7.78 -10.43
N GLN A 367 -11.93 8.58 -10.49
CA GLN A 367 -11.31 9.09 -11.71
C GLN A 367 -9.80 8.83 -11.68
N THR A 368 -9.41 7.56 -11.74
CA THR A 368 -8.01 7.14 -11.69
C THR A 368 -7.18 7.73 -12.83
N ASP A 369 -5.90 8.00 -12.54
CA ASP A 369 -4.92 8.68 -13.41
C ASP A 369 -5.25 10.16 -13.65
N LYS A 370 -6.19 10.73 -12.90
CA LYS A 370 -6.40 12.17 -12.83
C LYS A 370 -5.67 12.70 -11.62
N LYS A 371 -4.51 13.32 -11.87
CA LYS A 371 -3.63 13.94 -10.86
C LYS A 371 -4.37 14.53 -9.66
N LEU A 372 -5.28 15.48 -9.87
CA LEU A 372 -5.98 16.14 -8.76
C LEU A 372 -6.90 15.19 -7.98
N HIS A 373 -7.57 14.25 -8.66
CA HIS A 373 -8.43 13.26 -8.02
C HIS A 373 -7.61 12.30 -7.16
N ASP A 374 -6.52 11.77 -7.70
CA ASP A 374 -5.66 10.84 -6.96
C ASP A 374 -4.92 11.55 -5.81
N GLN A 375 -4.57 12.84 -5.95
CA GLN A 375 -4.04 13.66 -4.85
C GLN A 375 -5.05 13.84 -3.70
N LYS A 376 -6.33 14.10 -4.02
CA LYS A 376 -7.39 14.18 -3.00
C LYS A 376 -7.63 12.82 -2.34
N ALA A 377 -7.70 11.76 -3.14
CA ALA A 377 -7.85 10.39 -2.66
C ALA A 377 -6.70 10.02 -1.70
N LEU A 378 -5.46 10.36 -2.04
CA LEU A 378 -4.32 10.14 -1.16
C LEU A 378 -4.44 10.97 0.13
N ALA A 379 -4.83 12.25 0.03
CA ALA A 379 -5.03 13.08 1.22
C ALA A 379 -6.08 12.49 2.17
N GLU A 380 -7.17 11.94 1.64
CA GLU A 380 -8.20 11.26 2.43
C GLU A 380 -7.71 9.98 3.10
N ILE A 381 -6.90 9.16 2.40
CA ILE A 381 -6.24 8.00 3.01
C ILE A 381 -5.43 8.44 4.23
N TYR A 382 -4.63 9.51 4.10
CA TYR A 382 -3.82 10.01 5.21
C TYR A 382 -4.68 10.59 6.34
N LEU A 383 -5.75 11.34 6.04
CA LEU A 383 -6.67 11.83 7.07
C LEU A 383 -7.31 10.70 7.87
N LEU A 384 -7.74 9.62 7.21
CA LEU A 384 -8.24 8.42 7.89
C LEU A 384 -7.15 7.73 8.72
N SER A 385 -5.89 7.74 8.27
CA SER A 385 -4.79 7.15 9.04
C SER A 385 -4.42 7.94 10.30
N LEU A 386 -4.88 9.19 10.41
CA LEU A 386 -4.64 10.10 11.54
C LEU A 386 -5.77 10.06 12.59
N THR A 387 -6.76 9.18 12.42
CA THR A 387 -7.84 9.00 13.40
C THR A 387 -7.43 8.03 14.52
N ASP A 388 -8.17 8.05 15.62
CA ASP A 388 -7.90 7.20 16.78
C ASP A 388 -8.54 5.82 16.62
N GLU A 389 -9.77 5.79 16.11
CA GLU A 389 -10.47 4.58 15.71
C GLU A 389 -10.86 4.68 14.23
N LEU A 390 -11.01 3.53 13.57
CA LEU A 390 -11.29 3.48 12.14
C LEU A 390 -12.33 2.41 11.81
N VAL A 391 -13.33 2.80 11.05
CA VAL A 391 -14.29 1.92 10.39
C VAL A 391 -13.94 1.86 8.91
N THR A 392 -13.89 0.66 8.35
CA THR A 392 -13.58 0.41 6.93
C THR A 392 -14.68 -0.40 6.26
N SER A 393 -14.72 -0.38 4.94
CA SER A 393 -15.65 -1.20 4.16
C SER A 393 -14.99 -2.48 3.67
N THR A 394 -15.74 -3.58 3.74
CA THR A 394 -15.36 -4.89 3.17
C THR A 394 -14.70 -4.75 1.79
N ARG A 395 -13.54 -5.39 1.58
CA ARG A 395 -12.73 -5.39 0.34
C ARG A 395 -12.11 -4.06 -0.10
N SER A 396 -12.32 -2.97 0.64
CA SER A 396 -11.84 -1.66 0.22
C SER A 396 -10.32 -1.54 0.43
N THR A 397 -9.55 -1.63 -0.65
CA THR A 397 -8.09 -1.43 -0.59
C THR A 397 -7.72 -0.01 -0.14
N PHE A 398 -8.60 0.97 -0.34
CA PHE A 398 -8.47 2.31 0.24
C PHE A 398 -8.45 2.26 1.77
N GLY A 399 -9.38 1.51 2.37
CA GLY A 399 -9.44 1.30 3.82
C GLY A 399 -8.23 0.54 4.35
N TYR A 400 -7.78 -0.50 3.62
CA TYR A 400 -6.58 -1.25 3.99
C TYR A 400 -5.31 -0.39 4.04
N VAL A 401 -5.18 0.58 3.13
CA VAL A 401 -4.03 1.48 3.14
C VAL A 401 -4.11 2.42 4.34
N ALA A 402 -5.28 3.03 4.59
CA ALA A 402 -5.48 3.95 5.70
C ALA A 402 -5.20 3.29 7.05
N GLN A 403 -5.79 2.11 7.29
CA GLN A 403 -5.61 1.37 8.54
C GLN A 403 -4.14 0.96 8.73
N GLY A 404 -3.47 0.56 7.64
CA GLY A 404 -2.09 0.11 7.67
C GLY A 404 -1.10 1.24 7.95
N LEU A 405 -1.28 2.41 7.32
CA LEU A 405 -0.49 3.60 7.61
C LEU A 405 -0.66 4.06 9.06
N GLY A 406 -1.90 4.09 9.55
CA GLY A 406 -2.22 4.53 10.91
C GLY A 406 -1.84 3.53 12.00
N GLY A 407 -1.58 2.27 11.64
CA GLY A 407 -1.37 1.21 12.62
C GLY A 407 -2.67 0.85 13.37
N LEU A 408 -3.81 0.96 12.67
CA LEU A 408 -5.14 0.86 13.24
C LEU A 408 -5.74 -0.50 12.92
N LYS A 409 -6.28 -1.17 13.94
CA LYS A 409 -7.08 -2.39 13.78
C LYS A 409 -8.55 -2.00 13.63
N PRO A 410 -9.11 -1.95 12.41
CA PRO A 410 -10.40 -1.31 12.18
C PRO A 410 -11.59 -2.17 12.64
N TRP A 411 -12.76 -1.55 12.68
CA TRP A 411 -14.04 -2.22 12.51
C TRP A 411 -14.36 -2.31 11.00
N ILE A 412 -14.75 -3.48 10.52
CA ILE A 412 -15.05 -3.71 9.11
C ILE A 412 -16.56 -3.82 8.94
N LEU A 413 -17.15 -2.90 8.18
CA LEU A 413 -18.54 -2.97 7.73
C LEU A 413 -18.68 -4.11 6.74
N TYR A 414 -19.56 -5.05 7.03
CA TYR A 414 -19.90 -6.13 6.10
C TYR A 414 -20.64 -5.57 4.90
N GLU A 415 -20.35 -6.12 3.73
CA GLU A 415 -21.06 -5.78 2.50
C GLU A 415 -22.54 -6.23 2.59
N PRO A 416 -23.50 -5.32 2.40
CA PRO A 416 -24.91 -5.68 2.32
C PRO A 416 -25.18 -6.66 1.17
N ARG A 417 -25.99 -7.68 1.43
CA ARG A 417 -26.48 -8.62 0.41
C ARG A 417 -27.99 -8.51 0.29
N ASP A 418 -28.50 -8.59 -0.94
CA ASP A 418 -29.94 -8.57 -1.23
C ASP A 418 -30.67 -7.40 -0.55
N LYS A 419 -30.01 -6.23 -0.47
CA LYS A 419 -30.51 -5.00 0.16
C LYS A 419 -30.83 -5.13 1.65
N LYS A 420 -30.19 -6.08 2.36
CA LYS A 420 -30.31 -6.25 3.81
C LYS A 420 -29.03 -5.86 4.52
N THR A 421 -29.18 -5.10 5.61
CA THR A 421 -28.09 -4.83 6.54
C THR A 421 -27.61 -6.15 7.14
N PRO A 422 -26.31 -6.47 7.07
CA PRO A 422 -25.74 -7.65 7.72
C PRO A 422 -26.02 -7.63 9.23
N ASN A 423 -26.17 -8.82 9.83
CA ASN A 423 -26.26 -8.98 11.28
C ASN A 423 -25.21 -10.02 11.73
N PRO A 424 -24.17 -9.62 12.49
CA PRO A 424 -23.87 -8.25 12.92
C PRO A 424 -23.49 -7.34 11.72
N PRO A 425 -23.58 -6.01 11.83
CA PRO A 425 -23.30 -5.07 10.74
C PRO A 425 -21.81 -4.90 10.47
N CYS A 426 -20.97 -5.09 11.49
CA CYS A 426 -19.53 -4.99 11.40
C CYS A 426 -18.84 -6.02 12.29
N VAL A 427 -17.54 -6.21 12.07
CA VAL A 427 -16.66 -7.07 12.85
C VAL A 427 -15.35 -6.35 13.14
N ARG A 428 -14.75 -6.56 14.32
CA ARG A 428 -13.40 -6.06 14.57
C ARG A 428 -12.41 -6.90 13.76
N ALA A 429 -11.50 -6.25 13.05
CA ALA A 429 -10.43 -6.95 12.37
C ALA A 429 -9.54 -7.70 13.39
N MET A 430 -9.02 -8.85 12.97
CA MET A 430 -7.99 -9.64 13.67
C MET A 430 -6.66 -8.89 13.73
N SER A 431 -6.33 -8.12 12.69
CA SER A 431 -5.11 -7.33 12.60
C SER A 431 -5.28 -6.12 11.67
N MET A 432 -4.30 -5.21 11.71
CA MET A 432 -4.20 -4.03 10.82
C MET A 432 -3.71 -4.36 9.40
N GLU A 433 -3.34 -5.62 9.11
CA GLU A 433 -2.82 -5.99 7.79
C GLU A 433 -3.90 -5.97 6.69
N PRO A 434 -3.54 -5.54 5.47
CA PRO A 434 -4.40 -5.68 4.29
C PRO A 434 -4.74 -7.14 3.97
N CYS A 435 -5.88 -7.35 3.31
CA CYS A 435 -6.26 -8.66 2.80
C CYS A 435 -5.68 -8.93 1.41
N PHE A 436 -5.01 -10.07 1.23
CA PHE A 436 -4.72 -10.65 -0.08
C PHE A 436 -5.99 -11.31 -0.65
N LEU A 437 -6.84 -10.52 -1.28
CA LEU A 437 -8.18 -10.93 -1.75
C LEU A 437 -8.23 -12.18 -2.65
N ARG A 438 -7.14 -12.49 -3.38
CA ARG A 438 -7.08 -13.58 -4.37
C ARG A 438 -5.83 -14.43 -4.21
N ALA A 439 -5.54 -14.81 -2.97
CA ALA A 439 -4.41 -15.67 -2.67
C ALA A 439 -4.54 -17.05 -3.36
N PRO A 440 -3.43 -17.66 -3.83
CA PRO A 440 -3.42 -19.06 -4.22
C PRO A 440 -3.66 -19.93 -2.97
N LEU A 441 -4.77 -20.68 -2.96
CA LEU A 441 -5.09 -21.64 -1.89
C LEU A 441 -4.63 -23.08 -2.22
N HIS A 442 -4.30 -23.31 -3.48
CA HIS A 442 -3.78 -24.54 -4.05
C HIS A 442 -2.78 -24.12 -5.12
N GLY A 443 -1.62 -24.75 -5.26
CA GLY A 443 -0.72 -24.29 -6.34
C GLY A 443 0.71 -24.79 -6.37
N CYS A 444 1.28 -25.31 -5.28
CA CYS A 444 2.57 -25.99 -5.36
C CYS A 444 2.36 -27.50 -5.52
N GLN A 445 3.40 -28.33 -5.36
CA GLN A 445 3.32 -29.79 -5.57
C GLN A 445 2.31 -30.50 -4.63
N ALA A 446 1.82 -29.81 -3.58
CA ALA A 446 0.84 -30.32 -2.64
C ALA A 446 -0.60 -30.00 -3.06
N LYS A 447 -1.52 -30.96 -2.82
CA LYS A 447 -2.98 -30.77 -2.99
C LYS A 447 -3.54 -29.67 -2.08
N THR A 448 -2.90 -29.45 -0.92
CA THR A 448 -3.27 -28.43 0.08
C THR A 448 -2.04 -27.72 0.60
N ILE A 449 -2.12 -26.39 0.72
CA ILE A 449 -1.03 -25.56 1.28
C ILE A 449 -1.11 -25.63 2.80
N LYS A 450 0.00 -25.90 3.48
CA LYS A 450 0.09 -25.81 4.95
C LYS A 450 0.11 -24.32 5.33
N ILE A 451 -1.05 -23.78 5.65
CA ILE A 451 -1.19 -22.38 6.08
C ILE A 451 -0.64 -22.26 7.51
N PRO A 452 0.39 -21.44 7.75
CA PRO A 452 0.92 -21.24 9.11
C PRO A 452 -0.09 -20.49 9.99
N PRO A 453 -0.03 -20.63 11.33
CA PRO A 453 -1.03 -20.04 12.24
C PRO A 453 -1.21 -18.52 12.11
N PHE A 454 -0.15 -17.82 11.72
CA PHE A 454 -0.12 -16.37 11.52
C PHE A 454 -0.60 -15.89 10.14
N VAL A 455 -1.06 -16.81 9.28
CA VAL A 455 -1.79 -16.50 8.05
C VAL A 455 -3.22 -16.99 8.23
N ARG A 456 -4.20 -16.10 8.12
CA ARG A 456 -5.62 -16.41 8.36
C ARG A 456 -6.47 -15.95 7.20
N ILE A 457 -7.64 -16.59 7.05
CA ILE A 457 -8.67 -16.12 6.13
C ILE A 457 -9.15 -14.74 6.59
N CYS A 458 -9.27 -13.79 5.67
CA CYS A 458 -9.74 -12.45 5.99
C CYS A 458 -11.18 -12.47 6.52
N GLU A 459 -11.48 -11.54 7.42
CA GLU A 459 -12.78 -11.36 8.05
C GLU A 459 -13.85 -10.97 7.02
N ASP A 460 -13.43 -10.24 5.99
CA ASP A 460 -14.29 -9.61 4.99
C ASP A 460 -14.28 -10.33 3.63
N TRP A 461 -13.44 -11.35 3.45
CA TRP A 461 -13.36 -12.09 2.20
C TRP A 461 -12.91 -13.54 2.37
N LYS A 462 -13.83 -14.48 2.08
CA LYS A 462 -13.67 -15.93 2.36
C LYS A 462 -12.47 -16.61 1.71
N THR A 463 -11.98 -16.10 0.58
CA THR A 463 -10.80 -16.66 -0.12
C THR A 463 -9.56 -15.79 0.05
N GLY A 464 -9.67 -14.72 0.83
CA GLY A 464 -8.58 -13.80 1.06
C GLY A 464 -7.71 -14.29 2.22
N LEU A 465 -6.42 -14.00 2.17
CA LEU A 465 -5.49 -14.27 3.27
C LEU A 465 -4.93 -12.96 3.83
N LYS A 466 -4.71 -12.89 5.14
CA LYS A 466 -3.98 -11.79 5.78
C LYS A 466 -3.07 -12.31 6.89
N LEU A 467 -2.10 -11.49 7.26
CA LEU A 467 -1.22 -11.77 8.39
C LEU A 467 -1.87 -11.34 9.70
N VAL A 468 -1.68 -12.14 10.73
CA VAL A 468 -2.08 -11.81 12.10
C VAL A 468 -0.92 -12.14 13.02
N ASP A 469 -0.81 -11.42 14.14
CA ASP A 469 -0.02 -11.94 15.24
C ASP A 469 -0.85 -12.97 16.00
N VAL A 470 -0.30 -14.18 16.13
CA VAL A 470 -0.80 -15.16 17.07
C VAL A 470 -0.19 -14.73 18.39
N SER A 471 -0.96 -14.03 19.22
CA SER A 471 -0.68 -14.02 20.65
C SER A 471 -0.57 -15.48 21.07
N ASP A 472 0.41 -15.82 21.89
CA ASP A 472 0.49 -17.12 22.55
C ASP A 472 -0.78 -17.30 23.44
N GLU A 473 -1.92 -17.57 22.81
CA GLU A 473 -3.07 -18.20 23.43
C GLU A 473 -2.73 -19.69 23.50
N LEU A 474 -1.89 -20.02 24.46
CA LEU A 474 -1.62 -21.35 24.96
C LEU A 474 -1.64 -21.31 26.49
#